data_AF-A0A1Q3CW71-F1
#
_entry.id   AF-A0A1Q3CW71-F1
#
_cell.length_a   1.000
_cell.length_b   1.000
_cell.length_c   1.000
_cell.angle_alpha   90.00
_cell.angle_beta   90.00
_cell.angle_gamma   90.00
#
_symmetry.space_group_name_H-M   'P 1'
#
loop_
_entity.id
_entity.type
_entity.pdbx_description
1 polymer ?
#
loop_
_entity_poly.entity_id
_entity_poly.type
_entity_poly.pdbx_seq_one_letter_code
_entity_poly.pdbx_strand_id
1 'polypeptide(L)'
;LNRTNFLTWKEQIGIVLGVMDLDHALRIDTPDAITAQSTIEHRAAYEKWECSNRMSLMIMKSSISVAIRGAIPDSNDAMTYLASVEEQFKGSSKAHASTLTMKMLTTRYDGTSGMREHIMMMNDMASKLK
;
A
#
# COMPACT_ATOMS: atom_id res chain seq x y z
N LEU A 1 2.32 5.86 -10.93
CA LEU A 1 1.65 6.41 -9.73
C LEU A 1 1.28 7.86 -9.97
N ASN A 2 0.24 8.38 -9.34
CA ASN A 2 -0.02 9.81 -9.26
C ASN A 2 -0.60 10.10 -7.88
N ARG A 3 -0.83 11.38 -7.60
CA ARG A 3 -1.39 11.81 -6.33
C ARG A 3 -2.70 11.03 -6.03
N THR A 4 -3.68 11.07 -6.93
CA THR A 4 -5.03 10.55 -6.64
C THR A 4 -5.15 9.03 -6.56
N ASN A 5 -4.16 8.25 -7.03
CA ASN A 5 -4.26 6.80 -7.12
C ASN A 5 -3.39 6.03 -6.11
N PHE A 6 -2.69 6.73 -5.21
CA PHE A 6 -1.81 6.10 -4.22
C PHE A 6 -2.52 5.06 -3.35
N LEU A 7 -3.72 5.36 -2.83
CA LEU A 7 -4.47 4.42 -1.98
C LEU A 7 -4.85 3.14 -2.73
N THR A 8 -5.37 3.28 -3.96
CA THR A 8 -5.69 2.14 -4.82
C THR A 8 -4.45 1.31 -5.13
N TRP A 9 -3.33 1.96 -5.41
CA TRP A 9 -2.06 1.25 -5.62
C TRP A 9 -1.60 0.49 -4.37
N LYS A 10 -1.66 1.12 -3.19
CA LYS A 10 -1.25 0.49 -1.93
C LYS A 10 -2.09 -0.76 -1.66
N GLU A 11 -3.40 -0.69 -1.89
CA GLU A 11 -4.30 -1.83 -1.78
C GLU A 11 -3.95 -2.94 -2.77
N GLN A 12 -3.75 -2.61 -4.06
CA GLN A 12 -3.38 -3.58 -5.09
C GLN A 12 -2.05 -4.27 -4.79
N ILE A 13 -1.05 -3.52 -4.33
CA ILE A 13 0.24 -4.08 -3.91
C ILE A 13 0.05 -5.02 -2.71
N GLY A 14 -0.75 -4.62 -1.72
CA GLY A 14 -1.06 -5.48 -0.57
C GLY A 14 -1.69 -6.81 -0.98
N ILE A 15 -2.63 -6.78 -1.92
CA ILE A 15 -3.28 -8.00 -2.47
C ILE A 15 -2.25 -8.87 -3.21
N VAL A 16 -1.46 -8.29 -4.10
CA VAL A 16 -0.45 -9.04 -4.88
C VAL A 16 0.56 -9.73 -3.96
N LEU A 17 1.10 -8.99 -2.99
CA LEU A 17 2.08 -9.54 -2.05
C LEU A 17 1.48 -10.63 -1.16
N GLY A 18 0.24 -10.43 -0.68
CA GLY A 18 -0.46 -11.43 0.14
C GLY A 18 -0.79 -12.71 -0.63
N VAL A 19 -1.26 -12.62 -1.87
CA VAL A 19 -1.57 -13.79 -2.71
C VAL A 19 -0.31 -14.61 -3.03
N MET A 20 0.85 -13.96 -3.08
CA MET A 20 2.13 -14.60 -3.39
C MET A 20 2.90 -15.08 -2.14
N ASP A 21 2.36 -14.93 -0.92
CA ASP A 21 3.06 -15.17 0.38
C ASP A 21 4.37 -14.37 0.49
N LEU A 22 4.36 -13.14 -0.03
CA LEU A 22 5.51 -12.23 -0.04
C LEU A 22 5.35 -11.06 0.93
N ASP A 23 4.27 -11.01 1.69
CA ASP A 23 3.94 -9.96 2.66
C ASP A 23 4.62 -10.16 4.02
N HIS A 24 5.36 -11.25 4.22
CA HIS A 24 5.99 -11.59 5.49
C HIS A 24 6.91 -10.47 6.03
N ALA A 25 7.76 -9.91 5.16
CA ALA A 25 8.66 -8.80 5.48
C ALA A 25 7.94 -7.46 5.70
N LEU A 26 6.64 -7.37 5.40
CA LEU A 26 5.82 -6.20 5.71
C LEU A 26 5.07 -6.34 7.05
N ARG A 27 5.12 -7.53 7.66
CA ARG A 27 4.39 -7.87 8.89
C ARG A 27 5.29 -8.09 10.09
N ILE A 28 6.54 -8.48 9.85
CA ILE A 28 7.52 -8.83 10.87
C ILE A 28 8.75 -7.94 10.71
N ASP A 29 9.23 -7.42 11.84
CA ASP A 29 10.47 -6.66 11.91
C ASP A 29 11.65 -7.48 11.37
N THR A 30 12.68 -6.77 10.90
CA THR A 30 13.91 -7.38 10.41
C THR A 30 14.45 -8.38 11.44
N PRO A 31 14.57 -9.68 11.09
CA PRO A 31 15.09 -10.67 12.02
C PRO A 31 16.57 -10.41 12.32
N ASP A 32 17.03 -10.93 13.46
CA ASP A 32 18.44 -10.87 13.82
C ASP A 32 19.31 -11.56 12.76
N ALA A 33 20.52 -11.03 12.58
CA ALA A 33 21.48 -11.61 11.66
C ALA A 33 21.77 -13.07 12.02
N ILE A 34 21.81 -13.94 10.99
CA ILE A 34 22.20 -15.34 11.16
C ILE A 34 23.63 -15.39 11.72
N THR A 35 23.81 -16.13 12.81
CA THR A 35 25.11 -16.43 13.40
C THR A 35 25.45 -17.91 13.27
N ALA A 36 26.69 -18.30 13.61
CA ALA A 36 27.10 -19.70 13.60
C ALA A 36 26.23 -20.58 14.52
N GLN A 37 25.71 -20.00 15.60
CA GLN A 37 24.86 -20.66 16.60
C GLN A 37 23.36 -20.65 16.25
N SER A 38 22.94 -19.97 15.19
CA SER A 38 21.52 -19.94 14.79
C SER A 38 21.00 -21.33 14.47
N THR A 39 19.83 -21.65 15.03
CA THR A 39 19.11 -22.90 14.76
C THR A 39 18.69 -22.99 13.30
N ILE A 40 18.44 -24.21 12.82
CA ILE A 40 17.93 -24.46 11.46
C ILE A 40 16.62 -23.69 11.23
N GLU A 41 15.74 -23.66 12.23
CA GLU A 41 14.47 -22.94 12.19
C GLU A 41 14.67 -21.43 12.04
N HIS A 42 15.59 -20.84 12.82
CA HIS A 42 15.91 -19.41 12.71
C HIS A 42 16.46 -19.05 11.33
N ARG A 43 17.34 -19.89 10.78
CA ARG A 43 17.89 -19.70 9.43
C ARG A 43 16.81 -19.75 8.36
N ALA A 44 15.90 -20.73 8.44
CA ALA A 44 14.78 -20.87 7.51
C ALA A 44 13.81 -19.67 7.60
N ALA A 45 13.53 -19.18 8.80
CA ALA A 45 12.71 -18.00 9.01
C ALA A 45 13.35 -16.74 8.40
N TYR A 46 14.66 -16.54 8.63
CA TYR A 46 15.41 -15.46 8.02
C TYR A 46 15.41 -15.54 6.49
N GLU A 47 15.66 -16.71 5.90
CA GLU A 47 15.62 -16.90 4.44
C GLU A 47 14.23 -16.61 3.85
N LYS A 48 13.16 -17.04 4.53
CA LYS A 48 11.78 -16.72 4.13
C LYS A 48 11.54 -15.21 4.17
N TRP A 49 11.93 -14.55 5.26
CA TRP A 49 11.81 -13.10 5.41
C TRP A 49 12.61 -12.36 4.33
N GLU A 50 13.86 -12.74 4.09
CA GLU A 50 14.73 -12.08 3.10
C GLU A 50 14.21 -12.27 1.67
N CYS A 51 13.68 -13.44 1.33
CA CYS A 51 13.02 -13.68 0.05
C CYS A 51 11.80 -12.76 -0.14
N SER A 52 10.94 -12.70 0.89
CA SER A 52 9.76 -11.83 0.93
C SER A 52 10.13 -10.35 0.82
N ASN A 53 11.16 -9.90 1.55
CA ASN A 53 11.71 -8.54 1.52
C ASN A 53 12.16 -8.16 0.10
N ARG A 54 13.04 -8.99 -0.49
CA ARG A 54 13.60 -8.76 -1.82
C ARG A 54 12.52 -8.73 -2.91
N MET A 55 11.57 -9.67 -2.89
CA MET A 55 10.52 -9.71 -3.91
C MET A 55 9.51 -8.57 -3.75
N SER A 56 9.16 -8.22 -2.51
CA SER A 56 8.31 -7.06 -2.24
C SER A 56 8.91 -5.77 -2.78
N LEU A 57 10.21 -5.55 -2.56
CA LEU A 57 10.93 -4.40 -3.13
C LEU A 57 10.87 -4.40 -4.66
N MET A 58 11.10 -5.53 -5.32
CA MET A 58 11.05 -5.63 -6.77
C MET A 58 9.65 -5.29 -7.33
N ILE A 59 8.60 -5.86 -6.72
CA ILE A 59 7.20 -5.63 -7.13
C ILE A 59 6.81 -4.16 -6.91
N MET A 60 7.07 -3.61 -5.71
CA MET A 60 6.78 -2.21 -5.40
C MET A 60 7.53 -1.27 -6.34
N LYS A 61 8.85 -1.44 -6.48
CA LYS A 61 9.66 -0.59 -7.36
C LYS A 61 9.15 -0.66 -8.80
N SER A 62 8.98 -1.86 -9.36
CA SER A 62 8.54 -2.05 -10.75
C SER A 62 7.16 -1.45 -11.04
N SER A 63 6.24 -1.46 -10.07
CA SER A 63 4.91 -0.85 -10.21
C SER A 63 4.91 0.69 -10.20
N ILE A 64 6.00 1.31 -9.76
CA ILE A 64 6.18 2.77 -9.74
C ILE A 64 6.99 3.20 -10.96
N SER A 65 6.44 4.14 -11.73
CA SER A 65 7.10 4.74 -12.91
C SER A 65 8.43 5.39 -12.55
N VAL A 66 9.43 5.23 -13.41
CA VAL A 66 10.81 5.73 -13.22
C VAL A 66 10.86 7.22 -12.84
N ALA A 67 10.03 8.04 -13.48
CA ALA A 67 9.95 9.49 -13.23
C ALA A 67 9.60 9.86 -11.77
N ILE A 68 8.90 8.97 -11.06
CA ILE A 68 8.51 9.15 -9.66
C ILE A 68 9.50 8.42 -8.74
N ARG A 69 9.97 7.25 -9.16
CA ARG A 69 10.85 6.40 -8.35
C ARG A 69 12.11 7.14 -7.89
N GLY A 70 12.66 8.03 -8.73
CA GLY A 70 13.84 8.84 -8.36
C GLY A 70 13.60 9.87 -7.25
N ALA A 71 12.34 10.18 -6.93
CA ALA A 71 11.99 11.09 -5.83
C ALA A 71 11.69 10.37 -4.51
N ILE A 72 11.75 9.04 -4.49
CA ILE A 72 11.51 8.21 -3.30
C ILE A 72 12.87 7.75 -2.78
N PRO A 73 13.21 8.00 -1.49
CA PRO A 73 14.42 7.47 -0.88
C PRO A 73 14.50 5.95 -1.07
N ASP A 74 15.66 5.46 -1.49
CA ASP A 74 15.87 4.02 -1.66
C ASP A 74 16.05 3.32 -0.32
N SER A 75 15.71 2.03 -0.28
CA SER A 75 15.85 1.17 0.89
C SER A 75 16.04 -0.29 0.46
N ASN A 76 16.83 -1.01 1.24
CA ASN A 76 17.00 -2.47 1.19
C ASN A 76 15.99 -3.23 2.06
N ASP A 77 15.20 -2.51 2.85
CA ASP A 77 14.07 -3.04 3.62
C ASP A 77 12.73 -2.60 2.99
N ALA A 78 11.86 -3.58 2.73
CA ALA A 78 10.59 -3.42 2.04
C ALA A 78 9.61 -2.56 2.83
N MET A 79 9.55 -2.74 4.15
CA MET A 79 8.65 -1.99 5.02
C MET A 79 9.03 -0.51 5.06
N THR A 80 10.34 -0.23 5.18
CA THR A 80 10.92 1.12 5.13
C THR A 80 10.73 1.77 3.76
N TYR A 81 10.89 1.00 2.67
CA TYR A 81 10.63 1.51 1.32
C TYR A 81 9.15 1.87 1.16
N LEU A 82 8.22 1.01 1.60
CA LEU A 82 6.79 1.28 1.56
C LEU A 82 6.47 2.58 2.30
N ALA A 83 6.98 2.74 3.54
CA ALA A 83 6.82 3.97 4.33
C ALA A 83 7.32 5.22 3.59
N SER A 84 8.46 5.12 2.89
CA SER A 84 9.01 6.21 2.08
C SER A 84 8.10 6.57 0.90
N VAL A 85 7.46 5.57 0.27
CA VAL A 85 6.42 5.82 -0.74
C VAL A 85 5.24 6.55 -0.09
N GLU A 86 4.76 6.11 1.08
CA GLU A 86 3.61 6.74 1.72
C GLU A 86 3.87 8.20 2.07
N GLU A 87 5.04 8.52 2.60
CA GLU A 87 5.40 9.89 2.96
C GLU A 87 5.43 10.80 1.73
N GLN A 88 5.99 10.32 0.60
CA GLN A 88 6.00 11.05 -0.66
C GLN A 88 4.58 11.40 -1.18
N PHE A 89 3.59 10.57 -0.84
CA PHE A 89 2.20 10.73 -1.27
C PHE A 89 1.23 11.20 -0.18
N LYS A 90 1.71 11.51 1.03
CA LYS A 90 0.89 11.95 2.16
C LYS A 90 0.08 13.22 1.88
N GLY A 91 0.69 14.19 1.20
CA GLY A 91 -0.01 15.41 0.76
C GLY A 91 -1.13 15.12 -0.25
N SER A 92 -1.02 14.02 -0.98
CA SER A 92 -2.07 13.56 -1.86
C SER A 92 -3.22 12.87 -1.12
N SER A 93 -2.92 12.03 -0.13
CA SER A 93 -3.96 11.37 0.68
C SER A 93 -4.94 12.41 1.25
N LYS A 94 -4.40 13.53 1.77
CA LYS A 94 -5.21 14.66 2.23
C LYS A 94 -6.05 15.30 1.11
N ALA A 95 -5.45 15.56 -0.06
CA ALA A 95 -6.15 16.16 -1.20
C ALA A 95 -7.26 15.24 -1.74
N HIS A 96 -7.02 13.93 -1.78
CA HIS A 96 -7.99 12.92 -2.16
C HIS A 96 -9.15 12.88 -1.17
N ALA A 97 -8.87 12.84 0.13
CA ALA A 97 -9.89 12.91 1.18
C ALA A 97 -10.74 14.19 1.06
N SER A 98 -10.13 15.36 0.90
CA SER A 98 -10.86 16.62 0.69
C SER A 98 -11.72 16.60 -0.58
N THR A 99 -11.20 16.04 -1.68
CA THR A 99 -11.96 15.89 -2.94
C THR A 99 -13.15 14.97 -2.76
N LEU A 100 -12.97 13.86 -2.03
CA LEU A 100 -14.02 12.88 -1.76
C LEU A 100 -15.10 13.45 -0.84
N THR A 101 -14.72 14.18 0.21
CA THR A 101 -15.66 14.94 1.06
C THR A 101 -16.46 15.96 0.24
N MET A 102 -15.79 16.72 -0.63
CA MET A 102 -16.48 17.68 -1.50
C MET A 102 -17.44 16.98 -2.45
N LYS A 103 -17.06 15.83 -3.03
CA LYS A 103 -17.95 15.01 -3.85
C LYS A 103 -19.17 14.54 -3.06
N MET A 104 -19.00 14.05 -1.83
CA MET A 104 -20.14 13.65 -0.98
C MET A 104 -21.09 14.82 -0.69
N LEU A 105 -20.56 16.00 -0.37
CA LEU A 105 -21.37 17.19 -0.09
C LEU A 105 -22.12 17.73 -1.31
N THR A 106 -21.57 17.53 -2.52
CA THR A 106 -22.15 18.03 -3.77
C THR A 106 -23.05 17.01 -4.46
N THR A 107 -22.85 15.72 -4.21
CA THR A 107 -23.68 14.64 -4.75
C THR A 107 -25.05 14.68 -4.08
N ARG A 108 -26.09 15.03 -4.86
CA ARG A 108 -27.49 14.94 -4.44
C ARG A 108 -28.17 13.78 -5.14
N TYR A 109 -29.22 13.26 -4.51
CA TYR A 109 -30.13 12.32 -5.15
C TYR A 109 -30.81 13.00 -6.36
N ASP A 110 -30.75 12.36 -7.51
CA ASP A 110 -31.22 12.90 -8.80
C ASP A 110 -32.71 12.63 -9.06
N GLY A 111 -33.39 11.91 -8.18
CA GLY A 111 -34.82 11.57 -8.33
C GLY A 111 -35.10 10.43 -9.30
N THR A 112 -34.09 9.91 -10.01
CA THR A 112 -34.27 8.93 -11.10
C THR A 112 -33.47 7.64 -10.89
N SER A 113 -32.28 7.73 -10.30
CA SER A 113 -31.49 6.58 -9.83
C SER A 113 -32.18 5.90 -8.65
N GLY A 114 -31.92 4.60 -8.44
CA GLY A 114 -32.51 3.90 -7.31
C GLY A 114 -32.01 4.47 -5.98
N MET A 115 -32.89 4.76 -5.03
CA MET A 115 -32.49 5.24 -3.69
C MET A 115 -31.45 4.33 -3.03
N ARG A 116 -31.57 3.01 -3.23
CA ARG A 116 -30.59 2.02 -2.75
C ARG A 116 -29.20 2.22 -3.36
N GLU A 117 -29.12 2.54 -4.64
CA GLU A 117 -27.86 2.79 -5.36
C GLU A 117 -27.21 4.08 -4.85
N HIS A 118 -28.01 5.13 -4.66
CA HIS A 118 -27.54 6.38 -4.07
C HIS A 118 -26.96 6.18 -2.67
N ILE A 119 -27.65 5.43 -1.79
CA ILE A 119 -27.17 5.09 -0.44
C ILE A 119 -25.88 4.26 -0.53
N MET A 120 -25.82 3.27 -1.43
CA MET A 120 -24.64 2.43 -1.59
C MET A 120 -23.42 3.24 -2.05
N MET A 121 -23.62 4.18 -2.98
CA MET A 121 -22.57 5.09 -3.45
C MET A 121 -22.09 6.04 -2.34
N MET A 122 -23.01 6.60 -1.54
CA MET A 122 -22.64 7.44 -0.38
C MET A 122 -21.87 6.65 0.68
N ASN A 123 -22.27 5.40 0.95
CA ASN A 123 -21.56 4.51 1.87
C ASN A 123 -20.17 4.09 1.35
N ASP A 124 -20.02 3.84 0.05
CA ASP A 124 -18.72 3.55 -0.58
C ASP A 124 -17.77 4.76 -0.51
N MET A 125 -18.28 5.98 -0.71
CA MET A 125 -17.46 7.19 -0.49
C MET A 125 -17.07 7.37 0.99
N ALA A 126 -17.96 7.06 1.92
CA ALA A 126 -17.67 7.13 3.35
C ALA A 126 -16.63 6.09 3.80
N SER A 127 -16.65 4.87 3.24
CA SER A 127 -15.69 3.82 3.60
C SER A 127 -14.26 4.18 3.16
N LYS A 128 -14.11 4.87 2.02
CA LYS A 128 -12.84 5.38 1.47
C LYS A 128 -12.22 6.54 2.25
N LEU A 129 -12.91 7.08 3.27
CA LEU A 129 -12.41 8.14 4.16
C LEU A 129 -11.85 7.60 5.49
N LYS A 130 -11.95 6.30 5.76
CA LYS A 130 -11.36 5.65 6.96
C LYS A 130 -9.89 5.38 6.78
#